data_AF-A0A2M7MRU3-F1
#
_entry.id   AF-A0A2M7MRU3-F1
#
_cell.length_a   1.000
_cell.length_b   1.000
_cell.length_c   1.000
_cell.angle_alpha   90.00
_cell.angle_beta   90.00
_cell.angle_gamma   90.00
#
_symmetry.space_group_name_H-M   'P 1'
#
loop_
_entity.id
_entity.type
_entity.pdbx_description
1 polymer ?
#
loop_
_entity_poly.entity_id
_entity_poly.type
_entity_poly.pdbx_seq_one_letter_code
_entity_poly.pdbx_strand_id
1 'polypeptide(L)'
;MPDLAKAADEAARQQAAWAVGSSLFWRGRFSDARKWLPDSAEGQTCRGWALALRGEREAALALPRNAMLHFFLDDPPACLRWLATHPDSSKTAHAELLRYWAQTCLGEQPDETAAQTALATLRREAPCDEARGLAIYAEAAFRRQPLYALPHLDHALDLFTRFGLHYLEARLLDRKSQALAAAGLLDEARRFQRAAAQARRHQGL
;
A
#
# COMPACT_ATOMS: atom_id res chain seq x y z
N MET A 1 25.27 -34.28 -1.57
CA MET A 1 25.83 -33.00 -1.08
C MET A 1 25.81 -31.83 -2.10
N PRO A 2 25.98 -32.00 -3.43
CA PRO A 2 25.93 -30.87 -4.36
C PRO A 2 24.54 -30.23 -4.53
N ASP A 3 23.45 -30.98 -4.31
CA ASP A 3 22.07 -30.46 -4.47
C ASP A 3 21.64 -29.50 -3.35
N LEU A 4 22.14 -29.69 -2.13
CA LEU A 4 21.84 -28.79 -1.00
C LEU A 4 22.55 -27.44 -1.17
N ALA A 5 23.77 -27.44 -1.70
CA ALA A 5 24.51 -26.21 -2.00
C ALA A 5 23.86 -25.41 -3.14
N LYS A 6 23.35 -26.10 -4.18
CA LYS A 6 22.58 -25.46 -5.27
C LYS A 6 21.25 -24.89 -4.78
N ALA A 7 20.53 -25.61 -3.92
CA ALA A 7 19.27 -25.13 -3.34
C ALA A 7 19.47 -23.90 -2.43
N ALA A 8 20.54 -23.88 -1.63
CA ALA A 8 20.88 -22.74 -0.79
C ALA A 8 21.25 -21.48 -1.60
N ASP A 9 21.98 -21.65 -2.70
CA ASP A 9 22.35 -20.56 -3.62
C ASP A 9 21.10 -20.00 -4.33
N GLU A 10 20.18 -20.87 -4.77
CA GLU A 10 18.94 -20.44 -5.40
C GLU A 10 18.01 -19.68 -4.44
N ALA A 11 17.86 -20.15 -3.20
CA ALA A 11 17.10 -19.45 -2.16
C ALA A 11 17.67 -18.05 -1.86
N ALA A 12 19.01 -17.93 -1.78
CA ALA A 12 19.68 -16.66 -1.55
C ALA A 12 19.45 -15.67 -2.70
N ARG A 13 19.51 -16.14 -3.96
CA ARG A 13 19.20 -15.31 -5.14
C ARG A 13 17.76 -14.84 -5.14
N GLN A 14 16.81 -15.71 -4.82
CA GLN A 14 15.39 -15.35 -4.72
C GLN A 14 15.15 -14.28 -3.65
N GLN A 15 15.80 -14.41 -2.48
CA GLN A 15 15.71 -13.40 -1.42
C GLN A 15 16.30 -12.06 -1.84
N ALA A 16 17.43 -12.06 -2.54
CA ALA A 16 18.04 -10.83 -3.07
C ALA A 16 17.15 -10.16 -4.13
N ALA A 17 16.61 -10.96 -5.07
CA ALA A 17 15.68 -10.48 -6.09
C ALA A 17 14.42 -9.86 -5.46
N TRP A 18 13.88 -10.49 -4.40
CA TRP A 18 12.77 -9.95 -3.63
C TRP A 18 13.10 -8.63 -2.95
N ALA A 19 14.27 -8.52 -2.31
CA ALA A 19 14.68 -7.30 -1.63
C ALA A 19 14.79 -6.12 -2.62
N VAL A 20 15.37 -6.37 -3.80
CA VAL A 20 15.47 -5.38 -4.89
C VAL A 20 14.09 -5.01 -5.43
N GLY A 21 13.29 -6.02 -5.80
CA GLY A 21 11.93 -5.82 -6.31
C GLY A 21 11.03 -5.05 -5.34
N SER A 22 11.07 -5.39 -4.05
CA SER A 22 10.32 -4.70 -3.01
C SER A 22 10.81 -3.27 -2.79
N SER A 23 12.12 -3.03 -2.81
CA SER A 23 12.68 -1.67 -2.72
C SER A 23 12.21 -0.79 -3.88
N LEU A 24 12.24 -1.32 -5.10
CA LEU A 24 11.75 -0.64 -6.30
C LEU A 24 10.24 -0.38 -6.22
N PHE A 25 9.47 -1.34 -5.72
CA PHE A 25 8.04 -1.20 -5.47
C PHE A 25 7.75 -0.02 -4.53
N TRP A 26 8.39 0.03 -3.35
CA TRP A 26 8.16 1.10 -2.38
C TRP A 26 8.48 2.48 -2.96
N ARG A 27 9.50 2.54 -3.84
CA ARG A 27 9.88 3.74 -4.61
C ARG A 27 8.99 4.01 -5.82
N GLY A 28 7.88 3.30 -5.98
CA GLY A 28 6.92 3.48 -7.07
C GLY A 28 7.43 3.02 -8.43
N ARG A 29 8.63 2.44 -8.56
CA ARG A 29 9.20 2.01 -9.86
C ARG A 29 8.62 0.66 -10.28
N PHE A 30 7.33 0.58 -10.57
CA PHE A 30 6.65 -0.71 -10.79
C PHE A 30 7.10 -1.43 -12.07
N SER A 31 7.42 -0.69 -13.12
CA SER A 31 8.01 -1.26 -14.35
C SER A 31 9.33 -1.99 -14.07
N ASP A 32 10.17 -1.46 -13.20
CA ASP A 32 11.43 -2.08 -12.81
C ASP A 32 11.22 -3.18 -11.78
N ALA A 33 10.37 -2.96 -10.77
CA ALA A 33 10.04 -3.97 -9.76
C ALA A 33 9.57 -5.28 -10.42
N ARG A 34 8.75 -5.20 -11.47
CA ARG A 34 8.28 -6.36 -12.27
C ARG A 34 9.41 -7.21 -12.85
N LYS A 35 10.58 -6.63 -13.17
CA LYS A 35 11.72 -7.35 -13.74
C LYS A 35 12.47 -8.17 -12.69
N TRP A 36 12.31 -7.82 -11.42
CA TRP A 36 13.04 -8.42 -10.30
C TRP A 36 12.18 -9.37 -9.46
N LEU A 37 10.86 -9.25 -9.50
CA LEU A 37 9.98 -10.15 -8.75
C LEU A 37 9.94 -11.55 -9.41
N PRO A 38 10.32 -12.62 -8.70
CA PRO A 38 10.38 -13.95 -9.27
C PRO A 38 8.99 -14.48 -9.62
N ASP A 39 8.89 -15.19 -10.76
CA ASP A 39 7.67 -15.89 -11.21
C ASP A 39 7.53 -17.31 -10.58
N SER A 40 8.44 -17.72 -9.69
CA SER A 40 8.50 -19.08 -9.16
C SER A 40 7.43 -19.37 -8.08
N ALA A 41 7.00 -20.64 -8.02
CA ALA A 41 5.96 -21.13 -7.12
C ALA A 41 6.37 -21.16 -5.63
N GLU A 42 7.66 -21.10 -5.33
CA GLU A 42 8.20 -21.14 -3.96
C GLU A 42 8.10 -19.76 -3.25
N GLY A 43 7.89 -18.67 -4.00
CA GLY A 43 7.68 -17.32 -3.48
C GLY A 43 6.23 -16.86 -3.58
N GLN A 44 5.26 -17.63 -3.06
CA GLN A 44 3.82 -17.38 -3.28
C GLN A 44 3.35 -15.94 -2.95
N THR A 45 3.88 -15.32 -1.89
CA THR A 45 3.59 -13.92 -1.56
C THR A 45 4.18 -12.93 -2.58
N CYS A 46 5.34 -13.25 -3.17
CA CYS A 46 6.03 -12.44 -4.18
C CYS A 46 5.28 -12.45 -5.51
N ARG A 47 4.73 -13.61 -5.88
CA ARG A 47 3.95 -13.77 -7.11
C ARG A 47 2.67 -12.93 -7.09
N GLY A 48 2.01 -12.79 -5.94
CA GLY A 48 0.84 -11.92 -5.78
C GLY A 48 1.14 -10.44 -6.08
N TRP A 49 2.28 -9.93 -5.60
CA TRP A 49 2.73 -8.56 -5.91
C TRP A 49 3.14 -8.41 -7.38
N ALA A 50 3.85 -9.39 -7.94
CA ALA A 50 4.26 -9.36 -9.35
C ALA A 50 3.04 -9.27 -10.29
N LEU A 51 2.03 -10.10 -10.06
CA LEU A 51 0.77 -10.10 -10.83
C LEU A 51 0.00 -8.79 -10.65
N ALA A 52 -0.07 -8.26 -9.43
CA ALA A 52 -0.71 -6.96 -9.17
C ALA A 52 -0.05 -5.84 -9.97
N LEU A 53 1.29 -5.82 -10.05
CA LEU A 53 2.04 -4.83 -10.82
C LEU A 53 1.92 -5.01 -12.35
N ARG A 54 1.58 -6.21 -12.83
CA ARG A 54 1.29 -6.49 -14.24
C ARG A 54 -0.15 -6.10 -14.64
N GLY A 55 -0.96 -5.63 -13.69
CA GLY A 55 -2.38 -5.35 -13.92
C GLY A 55 -3.25 -6.61 -13.93
N GLU A 56 -2.68 -7.77 -13.60
CA GLU A 56 -3.38 -9.05 -13.55
C GLU A 56 -4.10 -9.19 -12.20
N ARG A 57 -5.05 -8.29 -11.91
CA ARG A 57 -5.73 -8.18 -10.61
C ARG A 57 -6.33 -9.51 -10.16
N GLU A 58 -7.09 -10.20 -11.00
CA GLU A 58 -7.77 -11.45 -10.61
C GLU A 58 -6.78 -12.60 -10.38
N ALA A 59 -5.77 -12.72 -11.24
CA ALA A 59 -4.70 -13.70 -11.08
C ALA A 59 -3.86 -13.41 -9.85
N ALA A 60 -3.62 -12.12 -9.58
CA ALA A 60 -3.07 -11.68 -8.33
C ALA A 60 -3.99 -12.25 -7.26
N LEU A 61 -5.29 -11.88 -7.20
CA LEU A 61 -6.35 -12.20 -6.19
C LEU A 61 -6.52 -13.69 -5.83
N ALA A 62 -6.12 -14.60 -6.71
CA ALA A 62 -6.17 -16.04 -6.48
C ALA A 62 -5.05 -16.60 -5.57
N LEU A 63 -3.95 -15.88 -5.36
CA LEU A 63 -2.80 -16.37 -4.57
C LEU A 63 -2.88 -16.06 -3.06
N PRO A 64 -2.17 -16.80 -2.19
CA PRO A 64 -1.96 -16.42 -0.79
C PRO A 64 -1.25 -15.07 -0.67
N ARG A 65 -1.82 -14.13 0.11
CA ARG A 65 -1.34 -12.74 0.22
C ARG A 65 -0.97 -12.34 1.64
N ASN A 66 -0.62 -11.07 1.80
CA ASN A 66 -0.78 -10.34 3.04
C ASN A 66 -1.90 -9.27 2.90
N ALA A 67 -2.35 -8.70 4.03
CA ALA A 67 -3.38 -7.65 4.04
C ALA A 67 -2.99 -6.40 3.25
N MET A 68 -1.71 -6.04 3.20
CA MET A 68 -1.22 -4.86 2.45
C MET A 68 -1.49 -4.98 0.94
N LEU A 69 -1.36 -6.19 0.37
CA LEU A 69 -1.67 -6.41 -1.04
C LEU A 69 -3.17 -6.26 -1.32
N HIS A 70 -4.04 -6.69 -0.40
CA HIS A 70 -5.49 -6.46 -0.53
C HIS A 70 -5.84 -4.97 -0.45
N PHE A 71 -5.16 -4.21 0.41
CA PHE A 71 -5.25 -2.74 0.43
C PHE A 71 -4.78 -2.12 -0.90
N PHE A 72 -3.63 -2.54 -1.40
CA PHE A 72 -3.11 -2.04 -2.68
C PHE A 72 -4.08 -2.33 -3.84
N LEU A 73 -4.74 -3.49 -3.83
CA LEU A 73 -5.73 -3.88 -4.83
C LEU A 73 -7.14 -3.32 -4.57
N ASP A 74 -7.36 -2.49 -3.55
CA ASP A 74 -8.70 -2.01 -3.17
C ASP A 74 -9.71 -3.18 -3.00
N ASP A 75 -9.35 -4.19 -2.20
CA ASP A 75 -10.22 -5.32 -1.82
C ASP A 75 -10.42 -5.41 -0.29
N PRO A 76 -11.32 -4.58 0.28
CA PRO A 76 -11.58 -4.54 1.72
C PRO A 76 -12.06 -5.86 2.34
N PRO A 77 -13.04 -6.59 1.74
CA PRO A 77 -13.50 -7.86 2.32
C PRO A 77 -12.38 -8.89 2.47
N ALA A 78 -11.52 -9.02 1.46
CA ALA A 78 -10.42 -9.97 1.52
C ALA A 78 -9.33 -9.53 2.52
N CYS A 79 -9.10 -8.23 2.66
CA CYS A 79 -8.22 -7.69 3.71
C CYS A 79 -8.69 -8.12 5.11
N LEU A 80 -9.98 -7.97 5.43
CA LEU A 80 -10.53 -8.38 6.72
C LEU A 80 -10.45 -9.90 6.95
N ARG A 81 -10.78 -10.71 5.94
CA ARG A 81 -10.66 -12.18 6.03
C ARG A 81 -9.22 -12.60 6.29
N TRP A 82 -8.26 -11.95 5.65
CA TRP A 82 -6.84 -12.22 5.87
C TRP A 82 -6.41 -11.89 7.31
N LEU A 83 -6.81 -10.71 7.81
CA LEU A 83 -6.50 -10.29 9.17
C LEU A 83 -7.12 -11.22 10.24
N ALA A 84 -8.32 -11.74 9.98
CA ALA A 84 -8.99 -12.70 10.87
C ALA A 84 -8.30 -14.06 10.93
N THR A 85 -7.68 -14.50 9.83
CA THR A 85 -6.96 -15.78 9.75
C THR A 85 -5.52 -15.70 10.26
N HIS A 86 -5.01 -14.50 10.52
CA HIS A 86 -3.65 -14.23 11.02
C HIS A 86 -3.68 -13.34 12.28
N PRO A 87 -4.21 -13.85 13.41
CA PRO A 87 -4.46 -13.04 14.61
C PRO A 87 -3.19 -12.46 15.23
N ASP A 88 -2.01 -13.05 15.01
CA ASP A 88 -0.75 -12.46 15.47
C ASP A 88 -0.37 -11.20 14.70
N SER A 89 -0.73 -11.13 13.41
CA SER A 89 -0.58 -9.90 12.63
C SER A 89 -1.55 -8.82 13.10
N SER A 90 -2.71 -9.21 13.65
CA SER A 90 -3.76 -8.30 14.12
C SER A 90 -3.28 -7.34 15.21
N LYS A 91 -2.28 -7.75 16.00
CA LYS A 91 -1.66 -6.97 17.07
C LYS A 91 -0.67 -5.91 16.58
N THR A 92 -0.37 -5.88 15.28
CA THR A 92 0.55 -4.88 14.71
C THR A 92 -0.20 -3.59 14.40
N ALA A 93 0.45 -2.43 14.58
CA ALA A 93 -0.14 -1.14 14.29
C ALA A 93 -0.62 -1.01 12.82
N HIS A 94 0.08 -1.61 11.86
CA HIS A 94 -0.39 -1.63 10.47
C HIS A 94 -1.68 -2.43 10.29
N ALA A 95 -1.86 -3.56 10.98
CA ALA A 95 -3.07 -4.35 10.88
C ALA A 95 -4.30 -3.61 11.42
N GLU A 96 -4.15 -2.85 12.50
CA GLU A 96 -5.20 -1.97 13.02
C GLU A 96 -5.62 -0.92 11.96
N LEU A 97 -4.65 -0.31 11.29
CA LEU A 97 -4.94 0.68 10.24
C LEU A 97 -5.59 0.06 9.00
N LEU A 98 -5.13 -1.12 8.59
CA LEU A 98 -5.74 -1.87 7.48
C LEU A 98 -7.17 -2.33 7.82
N ARG A 99 -7.42 -2.71 9.07
CA ARG A 99 -8.78 -3.02 9.55
C ARG A 99 -9.66 -1.79 9.52
N TYR A 100 -9.19 -0.68 10.10
CA TYR A 100 -9.88 0.59 10.10
C TYR A 100 -10.27 1.02 8.67
N TRP A 101 -9.32 0.97 7.73
CA TRP A 101 -9.57 1.24 6.32
C TRP A 101 -10.62 0.31 5.71
N ALA A 102 -10.49 -1.00 5.93
CA ALA A 102 -11.37 -1.95 5.29
C ALA A 102 -12.82 -1.84 5.80
N GLN A 103 -13.00 -1.73 7.12
CA GLN A 103 -14.30 -1.49 7.75
C GLN A 103 -14.93 -0.18 7.27
N THR A 104 -14.13 0.88 7.17
CA THR A 104 -14.57 2.16 6.62
C THR A 104 -15.10 2.01 5.19
N CYS A 105 -14.38 1.29 4.32
CA CYS A 105 -14.80 1.07 2.94
C CYS A 105 -16.10 0.27 2.82
N LEU A 106 -16.40 -0.57 3.82
CA LEU A 106 -17.61 -1.39 3.87
C LEU A 106 -18.79 -0.67 4.55
N GLY A 107 -18.62 0.58 5.00
CA GLY A 107 -19.66 1.34 5.70
C GLY A 107 -19.92 0.83 7.12
N GLU A 108 -19.00 0.06 7.69
CA GLU A 108 -19.05 -0.37 9.09
C GLU A 108 -18.65 0.79 10.03
N GLN A 109 -18.77 0.59 11.33
CA GLN A 109 -18.31 1.54 12.35
C GLN A 109 -16.91 1.11 12.84
N PRO A 110 -15.82 1.63 12.24
CA PRO A 110 -14.47 1.26 12.65
C PRO A 110 -14.09 1.93 13.98
N ASP A 111 -13.16 1.32 14.71
CA ASP A 111 -12.59 1.92 15.92
C ASP A 111 -11.54 2.99 15.57
N GLU A 112 -11.97 4.24 15.58
CA GLU A 112 -11.12 5.42 15.38
C GLU A 112 -10.00 5.52 16.43
N THR A 113 -10.30 5.18 17.68
CA THR A 113 -9.34 5.30 18.79
C THR A 113 -8.20 4.30 18.60
N ALA A 114 -8.52 3.07 18.19
CA ALA A 114 -7.53 2.06 17.84
C ALA A 114 -6.64 2.52 16.67
N ALA A 115 -7.22 3.10 15.61
CA ALA A 115 -6.46 3.62 14.48
C ALA A 115 -5.50 4.76 14.88
N GLN A 116 -5.96 5.72 15.68
CA GLN A 116 -5.10 6.81 16.17
C GLN A 116 -3.99 6.29 17.08
N THR A 117 -4.29 5.31 17.94
CA THR A 117 -3.29 4.66 18.81
C THR A 117 -2.22 3.93 17.98
N ALA A 118 -2.64 3.27 16.91
CA ALA A 118 -1.73 2.60 15.97
C ALA A 118 -0.82 3.62 15.26
N LEU A 119 -1.35 4.74 14.78
CA LEU A 119 -0.53 5.82 14.20
C LEU A 119 0.47 6.40 15.20
N ALA A 120 0.05 6.64 16.45
CA ALA A 120 0.92 7.13 17.51
C ALA A 120 2.06 6.14 17.80
N THR A 121 1.77 4.84 17.79
CA THR A 121 2.76 3.77 17.95
C THR A 121 3.78 3.80 16.81
N LEU A 122 3.33 3.86 15.56
CA LEU A 122 4.21 3.92 14.39
C LEU A 122 5.11 5.17 14.40
N ARG A 123 4.56 6.34 14.75
CA ARG A 123 5.33 7.58 14.89
C ARG A 123 6.49 7.45 15.88
N ARG A 124 6.26 6.73 16.99
CA ARG A 124 7.27 6.53 18.03
C ARG A 124 8.35 5.54 17.62
N GLU A 125 7.99 4.50 16.89
CA GLU A 125 8.85 3.32 16.70
C GLU A 125 9.50 3.25 15.31
N ALA A 126 8.82 3.72 14.27
CA ALA A 126 9.26 3.56 12.89
C ALA A 126 8.69 4.68 11.98
N PRO A 127 9.39 5.83 11.82
CA PRO A 127 8.89 6.97 11.05
C PRO A 127 8.57 6.67 9.57
N CYS A 128 9.28 5.74 8.94
CA CYS A 128 8.96 5.30 7.57
C CYS A 128 7.64 4.50 7.51
N ASP A 129 7.37 3.71 8.56
CA ASP A 129 6.12 2.97 8.69
C ASP A 129 4.96 3.86 9.11
N GLU A 130 5.21 4.94 9.87
CA GLU A 130 4.22 6.00 10.10
C GLU A 130 3.72 6.56 8.76
N ALA A 131 4.62 6.85 7.81
CA ALA A 131 4.21 7.35 6.50
C ALA A 131 3.22 6.41 5.82
N ARG A 132 3.52 5.10 5.81
CA ARG A 132 2.63 4.07 5.25
C ARG A 132 1.30 4.00 5.99
N GLY A 133 1.35 3.99 7.32
CA GLY A 133 0.17 3.97 8.18
C GLY A 133 -0.73 5.18 7.95
N LEU A 134 -0.14 6.38 7.85
CA LEU A 134 -0.86 7.62 7.60
C LEU A 134 -1.50 7.65 6.22
N ALA A 135 -0.87 7.06 5.20
CA ALA A 135 -1.49 6.92 3.88
C ALA A 135 -2.73 6.00 3.92
N ILE A 136 -2.68 4.88 4.65
CA ILE A 136 -3.84 4.00 4.85
C ILE A 136 -4.96 4.74 5.57
N TYR A 137 -4.62 5.46 6.64
CA TYR A 137 -5.55 6.28 7.39
C TYR A 137 -6.18 7.38 6.54
N ALA A 138 -5.38 8.07 5.72
CA ALA A 138 -5.86 9.13 4.84
C ALA A 138 -6.83 8.62 3.76
N GLU A 139 -6.58 7.43 3.19
CA GLU A 139 -7.55 6.77 2.29
C GLU A 139 -8.87 6.46 3.01
N ALA A 140 -8.81 5.98 4.25
CA ALA A 140 -10.00 5.71 5.04
C ALA A 140 -10.77 7.01 5.37
N ALA A 141 -10.07 8.05 5.83
CA ALA A 141 -10.66 9.36 6.06
C ALA A 141 -11.34 9.92 4.80
N PHE A 142 -10.71 9.76 3.62
CA PHE A 142 -11.28 10.18 2.34
C PHE A 142 -12.61 9.46 2.03
N ARG A 143 -12.68 8.16 2.30
CA ARG A 143 -13.89 7.35 2.11
C ARG A 143 -15.04 7.80 3.00
N ARG A 144 -14.75 8.24 4.22
CA ARG A 144 -15.77 8.79 5.14
C ARG A 144 -16.22 10.17 4.69
N GLN A 145 -15.27 11.07 4.48
CA GLN A 145 -15.54 12.44 4.10
C GLN A 145 -14.32 13.05 3.40
N PRO A 146 -14.41 13.33 2.07
CA PRO A 146 -13.28 13.84 1.30
C PRO A 146 -12.63 15.10 1.87
N LEU A 147 -13.45 16.04 2.37
CA LEU A 147 -12.95 17.31 2.93
C LEU A 147 -12.11 17.11 4.20
N TYR A 148 -12.51 16.21 5.10
CA TYR A 148 -11.75 15.93 6.33
C TYR A 148 -10.44 15.19 6.06
N ALA A 149 -10.31 14.54 4.91
CA ALA A 149 -9.10 13.83 4.55
C ALA A 149 -7.95 14.73 4.10
N LEU A 150 -8.23 15.98 3.68
CA LEU A 150 -7.22 16.91 3.15
C LEU A 150 -5.97 17.05 4.03
N PRO A 151 -6.06 17.36 5.34
CA PRO A 151 -4.87 17.46 6.19
C PRO A 151 -4.08 16.14 6.29
N HIS A 152 -4.78 15.00 6.29
CA HIS A 152 -4.15 13.68 6.34
C HIS A 152 -3.47 13.33 5.02
N LEU A 153 -4.07 13.69 3.88
CA LEU A 153 -3.51 13.52 2.55
C LEU A 153 -2.26 14.37 2.35
N ASP A 154 -2.29 15.62 2.81
CA ASP A 154 -1.15 16.54 2.75
C ASP A 154 0.04 16.01 3.55
N HIS A 155 -0.23 15.58 4.78
CA HIS A 155 0.80 15.02 5.65
C HIS A 155 1.32 13.68 5.12
N ALA A 156 0.46 12.80 4.59
CA ALA A 156 0.91 11.55 3.97
C ALA A 156 1.82 11.80 2.76
N LEU A 157 1.47 12.74 1.88
CA LEU A 157 2.26 13.11 0.71
C LEU A 157 3.62 13.72 1.08
N ASP A 158 3.66 14.54 2.14
CA ASP A 158 4.91 15.09 2.68
C ASP A 158 5.84 13.99 3.21
N LEU A 159 5.31 13.08 4.05
CA LEU A 159 6.10 11.95 4.57
C LEU A 159 6.56 11.02 3.44
N PHE A 160 5.72 10.77 2.45
CA PHE A 160 6.08 9.98 1.27
C PHE A 160 7.26 10.58 0.52
N THR A 161 7.25 11.89 0.31
CA THR A 161 8.36 12.63 -0.30
C THR A 161 9.62 12.52 0.57
N ARG A 162 9.50 12.74 1.88
CA ARG A 162 10.62 12.70 2.83
C ARG A 162 11.30 11.34 2.90
N PHE A 163 10.54 10.25 2.82
CA PHE A 163 11.06 8.88 2.92
C PHE A 163 11.26 8.18 1.57
N GLY A 164 11.02 8.87 0.45
CA GLY A 164 11.15 8.28 -0.89
C GLY A 164 10.17 7.12 -1.13
N LEU A 165 9.00 7.17 -0.49
CA LEU A 165 7.90 6.25 -0.74
C LEU A 165 7.03 6.83 -1.85
N HIS A 166 6.91 6.13 -2.97
CA HIS A 166 6.12 6.61 -4.11
C HIS A 166 5.04 5.63 -4.55
N TYR A 167 4.93 4.45 -3.93
CA TYR A 167 4.01 3.40 -4.38
C TYR A 167 2.51 3.78 -4.31
N LEU A 168 2.10 4.73 -3.46
CA LEU A 168 0.72 5.27 -3.42
C LEU A 168 0.63 6.72 -3.88
N GLU A 169 1.72 7.33 -4.32
CA GLU A 169 1.75 8.77 -4.61
C GLU A 169 0.64 9.18 -5.60
N ALA A 170 0.54 8.48 -6.73
CA ALA A 170 -0.51 8.71 -7.70
C ALA A 170 -1.93 8.58 -7.13
N ARG A 171 -2.16 7.62 -6.21
CA ARG A 171 -3.45 7.41 -5.58
C ARG A 171 -3.78 8.55 -4.62
N LEU A 172 -2.84 8.92 -3.75
CA LEU A 172 -3.02 10.00 -2.78
C LEU A 172 -3.22 11.37 -3.46
N LEU A 173 -2.48 11.65 -4.54
CA LEU A 173 -2.67 12.87 -5.35
C LEU A 173 -4.06 12.90 -6.00
N ASP A 174 -4.54 11.76 -6.49
CA ASP A 174 -5.89 11.63 -7.06
C ASP A 174 -6.97 11.85 -6.00
N ARG A 175 -6.83 11.27 -4.79
CA ARG A 175 -7.72 11.54 -3.65
C ARG A 175 -7.74 13.01 -3.26
N LYS A 176 -6.56 13.64 -3.17
CA LYS A 176 -6.45 15.08 -2.88
C LYS A 176 -7.15 15.92 -3.95
N SER A 177 -6.95 15.59 -5.22
CA SER A 177 -7.68 16.23 -6.32
C SER A 177 -9.19 16.13 -6.15
N GLN A 178 -9.71 14.95 -5.83
CA GLN A 178 -11.15 14.73 -5.63
C GLN A 178 -11.69 15.50 -4.42
N ALA A 179 -10.93 15.52 -3.31
CA ALA A 179 -11.30 16.26 -2.11
C ALA A 179 -11.34 17.78 -2.34
N LEU A 180 -10.36 18.32 -3.07
CA LEU A 180 -10.34 19.74 -3.47
C LEU A 180 -11.49 20.09 -4.41
N ALA A 181 -11.83 19.20 -5.36
CA ALA A 181 -12.98 19.39 -6.23
C ALA A 181 -14.29 19.44 -5.42
N ALA A 182 -14.45 18.56 -4.43
CA ALA A 182 -15.59 18.58 -3.51
C ALA A 182 -15.66 19.86 -2.65
N ALA A 183 -14.52 20.53 -2.43
CA ALA A 183 -14.43 21.82 -1.76
C ALA A 183 -14.74 23.02 -2.67
N GLY A 184 -14.93 22.81 -3.97
CA GLY A 184 -15.07 23.88 -4.97
C GLY A 184 -13.74 24.50 -5.42
N LEU A 185 -12.60 23.96 -4.99
CA LEU A 185 -11.25 24.42 -5.36
C LEU A 185 -10.80 23.77 -6.68
N LEU A 186 -11.45 24.16 -7.78
CA LEU A 186 -11.35 23.46 -9.06
C LEU A 186 -9.97 23.58 -9.72
N ASP A 187 -9.29 24.71 -9.58
CA ASP A 187 -7.98 24.91 -10.21
C ASP A 187 -6.87 24.15 -9.49
N GLU A 188 -6.90 24.13 -8.15
CA GLU A 188 -6.05 23.28 -7.34
C GLU A 188 -6.33 21.80 -7.63
N ALA A 189 -7.60 21.40 -7.71
CA ALA A 189 -7.98 20.04 -8.08
C ALA A 189 -7.36 19.63 -9.42
N ARG A 190 -7.50 20.44 -10.47
CA ARG A 190 -6.89 20.17 -11.79
C ARG A 190 -5.37 20.09 -11.75
N ARG A 191 -4.71 20.87 -10.88
CA ARG A 191 -3.25 20.78 -10.68
C ARG A 191 -2.88 19.42 -10.09
N PHE A 192 -3.58 18.98 -9.03
CA PHE A 192 -3.32 17.68 -8.40
C PHE A 192 -3.71 16.50 -9.30
N GLN A 193 -4.76 16.62 -10.12
CA GLN A 193 -5.11 15.62 -11.13
C GLN A 193 -3.99 15.41 -12.16
N ARG A 194 -3.38 16.51 -12.64
CA ARG A 194 -2.22 16.44 -13.54
C ARG A 194 -1.01 15.81 -12.87
N ALA A 195 -0.76 16.15 -11.61
CA ALA A 195 0.31 15.54 -10.82
C ALA A 195 0.07 14.02 -10.63
N ALA A 196 -1.15 13.60 -10.34
CA ALA A 196 -1.53 12.19 -10.23
C ALA A 196 -1.28 11.44 -11.56
N ALA A 197 -1.69 12.01 -12.69
CA ALA A 197 -1.44 11.43 -14.01
C ALA A 197 0.06 11.33 -14.34
N GLN A 198 0.85 12.32 -13.94
CA GLN A 198 2.31 12.27 -14.07
C GLN A 198 2.92 11.18 -13.18
N ALA A 199 2.48 11.06 -11.93
CA ALA A 199 2.94 10.03 -11.01
C ALA A 199 2.61 8.61 -11.54
N ARG A 200 1.40 8.37 -12.08
CA ARG A 200 1.04 7.09 -12.72
C ARG A 200 2.02 6.72 -13.85
N ARG A 201 2.34 7.67 -14.73
CA ARG A 201 3.31 7.45 -15.81
C ARG A 201 4.70 7.11 -15.30
N HIS A 202 5.19 7.83 -14.29
CA HIS A 202 6.48 7.52 -13.65
C HIS A 202 6.48 6.16 -12.96
N GLN A 203 5.34 5.76 -12.41
CA GLN A 203 5.17 4.44 -11.82
C GLN A 203 5.07 3.32 -12.87
N GLY A 204 4.73 3.64 -14.12
CA GLY A 204 4.48 2.68 -15.18
C GLY A 204 3.08 2.06 -15.11
N LEU A 205 2.09 2.83 -14.65
CA LEU A 205 0.64 2.55 -14.63
C LEU A 205 -0.11 3.34 -15.72
#